data_AF-A0AAU8JE74-F1
#
_entry.id   AF-A0AAU8JE74-F1
#
_cell.length_a   1.000
_cell.length_b   1.000
_cell.length_c   1.000
_cell.angle_alpha   90.00
_cell.angle_beta   90.00
_cell.angle_gamma   90.00
#
_symmetry.space_group_name_H-M   'P 1'
#
loop_
_entity.id
_entity.type
_entity.pdbx_description
1 polymer ?
#
loop_
_entity_poly.entity_id
_entity_poly.type
_entity_poly.pdbx_seq_one_letter_code
_entity_poly.pdbx_strand_id
1 'polypeptide(L)'
;MSGLKKTPGYVNAWTLWFERLMGLLVLANLLFVGFDWSYVKLRPFYLRSHLWLEANFRQKQSEQFLNTVEELKNVLAEDGFNSADAINLLDKLRQQNKELFQESPLPILPTQASWQEVKKILMDHVDKDNINQAIEIFWSQEYLAEKGWQQELAVFDRKMSYLIDFYEPKLFYDPIKGIEPNRTTQEYLKKVDELKIVLKLEGINGSEVEPLLAELRLLSMEMIDTDPFARVNKSGTLEEIKYKMREYIYSRDPNNLPKVVNIQWVNSAIIGVLDWFSPEVLWANYSAKGSFRTFWSKENLIAHGWEKELDFFDREIRFLLESNYFRHLGANSDWLDRFWLLDLPWMTLFLGEFIGRIWLLHHHKKMSWGSAIAHRWYDLTLWLPVSVFVPGFRWLRVIPVIIRLDQTKFPDLEPIRNRLSINFIASFAEELTQVVVIRAINQMQEAVETGKFTRSLFEPKNKTQKTYIDINDIDEIPTIVNRLLQVTLCQVLPTIQPELEAVVRYQIEKAMKNSSVYQRIHRVPGLGRLPDQIAEGVIAQVTKLVTEKPQEAYISSQNTTPDPIATELSERLVKKFTVTLRKELQRDNTLDEIESLLSDFLEEVKLNYVKNLTEEEIQELLPIVKQPPQLTGS
;
A
#
# COMPACT_ATOMS: atom_id res chain seq x y z
N MET A 1 22.31 -22.18 -63.20
CA MET A 1 22.11 -23.65 -63.10
C MET A 1 22.17 -24.07 -61.64
N SER A 2 21.45 -25.14 -61.31
CA SER A 2 21.21 -25.78 -59.99
C SER A 2 20.41 -24.98 -58.95
N GLY A 3 19.08 -25.00 -59.14
CA GLY A 3 18.16 -24.89 -58.01
C GLY A 3 18.32 -26.08 -57.07
N LEU A 4 18.46 -25.80 -55.78
CA LEU A 4 18.12 -26.72 -54.71
C LEU A 4 16.92 -26.14 -53.98
N LYS A 5 15.72 -26.49 -54.47
CA LYS A 5 14.52 -26.50 -53.65
C LYS A 5 14.85 -27.37 -52.43
N LYS A 6 15.03 -26.75 -51.26
CA LYS A 6 14.89 -27.47 -49.99
C LYS A 6 13.46 -28.00 -49.96
N THR A 7 13.31 -29.29 -50.19
CA THR A 7 12.07 -29.99 -49.89
C THR A 7 11.77 -29.78 -48.41
N PRO A 8 10.54 -29.36 -48.03
CA PRO A 8 10.16 -29.39 -46.62
C PRO A 8 10.15 -30.86 -46.22
N GLY A 9 11.14 -31.27 -45.42
CA GLY A 9 11.12 -32.60 -44.84
C GLY A 9 9.79 -32.76 -44.12
N TYR A 10 9.07 -33.84 -44.43
CA TYR A 10 7.85 -34.24 -43.75
C TYR A 10 8.16 -34.29 -42.24
N VAL A 11 7.78 -33.24 -41.50
CA VAL A 11 7.84 -33.28 -40.04
C VAL A 11 6.78 -34.27 -39.63
N ASN A 12 7.19 -35.41 -39.10
CA ASN A 12 6.28 -36.46 -38.67
C ASN A 12 5.23 -35.84 -37.74
N ALA A 13 3.93 -36.03 -38.05
CA ALA A 13 2.83 -35.39 -37.33
C ALA A 13 2.89 -35.67 -35.82
N TRP A 14 3.37 -36.87 -35.46
CA TRP A 14 3.65 -37.26 -34.09
C TRP A 14 4.71 -36.39 -33.39
N THR A 15 5.78 -36.04 -34.10
CA THR A 15 6.82 -35.16 -33.57
C THR A 15 6.30 -33.75 -33.37
N LEU A 16 5.54 -33.21 -34.33
CA LEU A 16 4.95 -31.88 -34.19
C LEU A 16 3.93 -31.81 -33.04
N TRP A 17 3.09 -32.84 -32.90
CA TRP A 17 2.13 -32.93 -31.79
C TRP A 17 2.84 -32.99 -30.43
N PHE A 18 3.90 -33.80 -30.32
CA PHE A 18 4.71 -33.88 -29.11
C PHE A 18 5.38 -32.53 -28.77
N GLU A 19 5.94 -31.82 -29.75
CA GLU A 19 6.54 -30.49 -29.54
C GLU A 19 5.51 -29.48 -29.02
N ARG A 20 4.28 -29.50 -29.56
CA ARG A 20 3.18 -28.65 -29.08
C ARG A 20 2.77 -28.97 -27.65
N LEU A 21 2.63 -30.26 -27.33
CA LEU A 21 2.34 -30.70 -25.97
C LEU A 21 3.42 -30.23 -24.99
N MET A 22 4.70 -30.39 -25.36
CA MET A 22 5.82 -29.92 -24.56
C MET A 22 5.83 -28.40 -24.40
N GLY A 23 5.51 -27.65 -25.45
CA GLY A 23 5.34 -26.19 -25.37
C GLY A 23 4.26 -25.77 -24.37
N LEU A 24 3.10 -26.45 -24.39
CA LEU A 24 2.03 -26.22 -23.42
C LEU A 24 2.42 -26.60 -21.99
N LEU A 25 3.14 -27.71 -21.80
CA LEU A 25 3.63 -28.12 -20.47
C LEU A 25 4.62 -27.09 -19.89
N VAL A 26 5.51 -26.56 -20.72
CA VAL A 26 6.47 -25.51 -20.32
C VAL A 26 5.74 -24.20 -20.00
N LEU A 27 4.71 -23.83 -20.76
CA LEU A 27 3.85 -22.68 -20.44
C LEU A 27 3.08 -22.89 -19.12
N ALA A 28 2.49 -24.06 -18.91
CA ALA A 28 1.77 -24.38 -17.68
C ALA A 28 2.69 -24.30 -16.45
N ASN A 29 3.94 -24.77 -16.58
CA ASN A 29 4.94 -24.63 -15.51
C ASN A 29 5.31 -23.16 -15.25
N LEU A 30 5.45 -22.32 -16.29
CA LEU A 30 5.67 -20.88 -16.09
C LEU A 30 4.50 -20.20 -15.38
N LEU A 31 3.25 -20.53 -15.74
CA LEU A 31 2.07 -20.04 -15.03
C LEU A 31 2.05 -20.48 -13.57
N PHE A 32 2.46 -21.72 -13.29
CA PHE A 32 2.57 -22.22 -11.92
C PHE A 32 3.63 -21.47 -11.09
N VAL A 33 4.77 -21.12 -11.71
CA VAL A 33 5.77 -20.24 -11.10
C VAL A 33 5.22 -18.82 -10.86
N GLY A 34 4.46 -18.28 -11.82
CA GLY A 34 3.80 -16.97 -11.65
C GLY A 34 2.79 -16.97 -10.51
N PHE A 35 2.01 -18.04 -10.37
CA PHE A 35 1.13 -18.27 -9.23
C PHE A 35 1.93 -18.32 -7.92
N ASP A 36 2.98 -19.13 -7.85
CA ASP A 36 3.87 -19.25 -6.68
C ASP A 36 4.42 -17.89 -6.20
N TRP A 37 4.84 -17.05 -7.16
CA TRP A 37 5.41 -15.73 -6.89
C TRP A 37 4.36 -14.72 -6.40
N SER A 38 3.16 -14.74 -6.98
CA SER A 38 2.07 -13.83 -6.64
C SER A 38 1.26 -14.27 -5.41
N TYR A 39 1.35 -15.54 -5.02
CA TYR A 39 0.50 -16.16 -4.00
C TYR A 39 0.43 -15.40 -2.69
N VAL A 40 1.57 -15.03 -2.11
CA VAL A 40 1.61 -14.39 -0.78
C VAL A 40 0.92 -13.01 -0.80
N LYS A 41 1.10 -12.26 -1.89
CA LYS A 41 0.46 -10.94 -2.08
C LYS A 41 -1.03 -11.06 -2.34
N LEU A 42 -1.42 -12.02 -3.18
CA LEU A 42 -2.82 -12.27 -3.56
C LEU A 42 -3.55 -13.22 -2.59
N ARG A 43 -2.90 -13.67 -1.51
CA ARG A 43 -3.50 -14.57 -0.50
C ARG A 43 -4.86 -14.09 -0.01
N PRO A 44 -5.08 -12.80 0.34
CA PRO A 44 -6.40 -12.34 0.78
C PRO A 44 -7.49 -12.56 -0.27
N PHE A 45 -7.18 -12.41 -1.56
CA PHE A 45 -8.12 -12.69 -2.65
C PHE A 45 -8.46 -14.18 -2.75
N TYR A 46 -7.45 -15.06 -2.67
CA TYR A 46 -7.66 -16.51 -2.65
C TYR A 46 -8.44 -16.95 -1.41
N LEU A 47 -8.13 -16.36 -0.25
CA LEU A 47 -8.81 -16.66 1.00
C LEU A 47 -10.27 -16.24 0.95
N ARG A 48 -10.59 -15.05 0.44
CA ARG A 48 -11.98 -14.60 0.26
C ARG A 48 -12.76 -15.55 -0.65
N SER A 49 -12.15 -15.99 -1.74
CA SER A 49 -12.76 -16.95 -2.66
C SER A 49 -12.95 -18.32 -2.01
N HIS A 50 -11.98 -18.75 -1.19
CA HIS A 50 -12.04 -20.01 -0.47
C HIS A 50 -13.10 -20.00 0.64
N LEU A 51 -13.19 -18.92 1.43
CA LEU A 51 -14.23 -18.71 2.43
C LEU A 51 -15.62 -18.77 1.79
N TRP A 52 -15.80 -18.16 0.61
CA TRP A 52 -17.05 -18.27 -0.14
C TRP A 52 -17.35 -19.72 -0.57
N LEU A 53 -16.35 -20.50 -0.98
CA LEU A 53 -16.53 -21.92 -1.30
C LEU A 53 -16.82 -22.76 -0.04
N GLU A 54 -16.08 -22.56 1.04
CA GLU A 54 -16.23 -23.35 2.27
C GLU A 54 -17.50 -23.03 3.04
N ALA A 55 -17.97 -21.79 3.03
CA ALA A 55 -19.30 -21.42 3.53
C ALA A 55 -20.42 -22.23 2.85
N ASN A 56 -20.19 -22.73 1.63
CA ASN A 56 -21.17 -23.56 0.93
C ASN A 56 -20.98 -25.08 1.15
N PHE A 57 -19.75 -25.55 1.39
CA PHE A 57 -19.43 -26.99 1.45
C PHE A 57 -19.13 -27.53 2.85
N ARG A 58 -18.29 -26.85 3.63
CA ARG A 58 -17.88 -27.29 4.98
C ARG A 58 -18.91 -26.90 6.02
N GLN A 59 -19.46 -25.69 5.92
CA GLN A 59 -20.56 -25.25 6.77
C GLN A 59 -21.69 -26.28 6.74
N LYS A 60 -21.98 -26.85 5.57
CA LYS A 60 -22.97 -27.92 5.43
C LYS A 60 -22.71 -29.14 6.34
N GLN A 61 -21.46 -29.52 6.63
CA GLN A 61 -21.16 -30.66 7.51
C GLN A 61 -21.24 -30.29 8.99
N SER A 62 -20.60 -29.19 9.42
CA SER A 62 -20.70 -28.70 10.81
C SER A 62 -22.14 -28.33 11.18
N GLU A 63 -22.86 -27.67 10.27
CA GLU A 63 -24.27 -27.31 10.43
C GLU A 63 -25.16 -28.56 10.45
N GLN A 64 -24.91 -29.56 9.59
CA GLN A 64 -25.63 -30.85 9.67
C GLN A 64 -25.41 -31.55 11.00
N PHE A 65 -24.20 -31.50 11.55
CA PHE A 65 -23.89 -32.07 12.86
C PHE A 65 -24.63 -31.32 13.97
N LEU A 66 -24.50 -30.00 14.04
CA LEU A 66 -25.18 -29.16 15.04
C LEU A 66 -26.71 -29.27 14.93
N ASN A 67 -27.26 -29.34 13.71
CA ASN A 67 -28.70 -29.56 13.49
C ASN A 67 -29.14 -30.96 13.98
N THR A 68 -28.29 -31.98 13.84
CA THR A 68 -28.58 -33.32 14.38
C THR A 68 -28.55 -33.31 15.92
N VAL A 69 -27.66 -32.50 16.54
CA VAL A 69 -27.67 -32.28 18.00
C VAL A 69 -28.95 -31.57 18.45
N GLU A 70 -29.41 -30.58 17.68
CA GLU A 70 -30.67 -29.88 17.97
C GLU A 70 -31.89 -30.80 17.82
N GLU A 71 -31.92 -31.63 16.78
CA GLU A 71 -32.95 -32.65 16.56
C GLU A 71 -32.98 -33.64 17.74
N LEU A 72 -31.81 -34.09 18.21
CA LEU A 72 -31.70 -34.94 19.39
C LEU A 72 -32.27 -34.26 20.64
N LYS A 73 -31.97 -32.98 20.88
CA LYS A 73 -32.52 -32.22 22.02
C LYS A 73 -34.04 -32.22 22.01
N ASN A 74 -34.64 -32.00 20.84
CA ASN A 74 -36.10 -31.99 20.68
C ASN A 74 -36.71 -33.38 20.95
N VAL A 75 -36.13 -34.44 20.37
CA VAL A 75 -36.61 -35.82 20.57
C VAL A 75 -36.46 -36.26 22.04
N LEU A 76 -35.35 -35.92 22.70
CA LEU A 76 -35.15 -36.23 24.12
C LEU A 76 -36.13 -35.47 25.03
N ALA A 77 -36.57 -34.28 24.63
CA ALA A 77 -37.56 -33.50 25.37
C ALA A 77 -39.00 -34.06 25.23
N GLU A 78 -39.35 -34.57 24.04
CA GLU A 78 -40.71 -35.07 23.75
C GLU A 78 -40.89 -36.56 24.09
N ASP A 79 -40.00 -37.42 23.62
CA ASP A 79 -40.15 -38.89 23.65
C ASP A 79 -39.22 -39.59 24.65
N GLY A 80 -38.19 -38.88 25.12
CA GLY A 80 -37.18 -39.41 26.04
C GLY A 80 -36.23 -40.44 25.41
N PHE A 81 -35.30 -40.97 26.23
CA PHE A 81 -34.18 -41.80 25.75
C PHE A 81 -34.55 -43.15 25.12
N ASN A 82 -35.76 -43.66 25.34
CA ASN A 82 -36.17 -44.99 24.88
C ASN A 82 -36.79 -44.98 23.48
N SER A 83 -36.90 -43.81 22.83
CA SER A 83 -37.41 -43.73 21.47
C SER A 83 -36.37 -44.30 20.49
N ALA A 84 -36.85 -45.01 19.47
CA ALA A 84 -35.98 -45.51 18.40
C ALA A 84 -35.26 -44.35 17.68
N ASP A 85 -35.90 -43.18 17.61
CA ASP A 85 -35.36 -41.97 16.98
C ASP A 85 -34.20 -41.38 17.80
N ALA A 86 -34.28 -41.34 19.13
CA ALA A 86 -33.17 -40.89 19.97
C ALA A 86 -31.93 -41.79 19.79
N ILE A 87 -32.12 -43.11 19.76
CA ILE A 87 -31.02 -44.07 19.56
C ILE A 87 -30.39 -43.89 18.17
N ASN A 88 -31.22 -43.78 17.12
CA ASN A 88 -30.74 -43.55 15.75
C ASN A 88 -29.97 -42.24 15.62
N LEU A 89 -30.42 -41.16 16.27
CA LEU A 89 -29.74 -39.87 16.28
C LEU A 89 -28.40 -39.93 17.03
N LEU A 90 -28.33 -40.63 18.17
CA LEU A 90 -27.09 -40.86 18.91
C LEU A 90 -26.07 -41.68 18.08
N ASP A 91 -26.50 -42.72 17.37
CA ASP A 91 -25.66 -43.48 16.43
C ASP A 91 -25.15 -42.59 15.28
N LYS A 92 -26.04 -41.80 14.68
CA LYS A 92 -25.72 -40.86 13.60
C LYS A 92 -24.70 -39.82 14.06
N LEU A 93 -24.87 -39.25 15.25
CA LEU A 93 -23.93 -38.30 15.84
C LEU A 93 -22.56 -38.93 16.07
N ARG A 94 -22.49 -40.16 16.60
CA ARG A 94 -21.22 -40.89 16.76
C ARG A 94 -20.50 -41.08 15.42
N GLN A 95 -21.23 -41.45 14.37
CA GLN A 95 -20.67 -41.59 13.03
C GLN A 95 -20.17 -40.25 12.47
N GLN A 96 -21.00 -39.21 12.50
CA GLN A 96 -20.64 -37.88 12.03
C GLN A 96 -19.42 -37.33 12.78
N ASN A 97 -19.38 -37.49 14.11
CA ASN A 97 -18.26 -37.03 14.93
C ASN A 97 -16.97 -37.76 14.55
N LYS A 98 -17.01 -39.08 14.33
CA LYS A 98 -15.85 -39.85 13.84
C LYS A 98 -15.36 -39.34 12.48
N GLU A 99 -16.25 -39.08 11.53
CA GLU A 99 -15.90 -38.55 10.20
C GLU A 99 -15.28 -37.15 10.30
N LEU A 100 -15.81 -36.28 11.16
CA LEU A 100 -15.27 -34.93 11.40
C LEU A 100 -13.87 -34.95 12.02
N PHE A 101 -13.56 -35.97 12.84
CA PHE A 101 -12.26 -36.10 13.51
C PHE A 101 -11.22 -36.94 12.76
N GLN A 102 -11.57 -37.53 11.61
CA GLN A 102 -10.61 -38.26 10.77
C GLN A 102 -9.50 -37.31 10.28
N GLU A 103 -8.25 -37.67 10.58
CA GLU A 103 -7.11 -36.88 10.15
C GLU A 103 -6.92 -36.95 8.63
N SER A 104 -6.51 -35.83 8.02
CA SER A 104 -6.20 -35.81 6.59
C SER A 104 -5.11 -36.85 6.29
N PRO A 105 -5.23 -37.67 5.23
CA PRO A 105 -4.21 -38.64 4.86
C PRO A 105 -2.87 -38.00 4.44
N LEU A 106 -2.80 -36.66 4.34
CA LEU A 106 -1.59 -35.90 4.07
C LEU A 106 -1.04 -35.28 5.38
N PRO A 107 0.06 -35.80 5.96
CA PRO A 107 0.61 -35.36 7.26
C PRO A 107 1.17 -33.93 7.27
N ILE A 108 1.25 -33.26 6.12
CA ILE A 108 1.75 -31.89 5.96
C ILE A 108 0.62 -30.85 6.11
N LEU A 109 -0.64 -31.29 6.16
CA LEU A 109 -1.79 -30.44 6.46
C LEU A 109 -2.11 -30.60 7.96
N PRO A 110 -1.68 -29.68 8.84
CA PRO A 110 -2.13 -29.70 10.22
C PRO A 110 -3.66 -29.75 10.29
N THR A 111 -4.17 -30.59 11.17
CA THR A 111 -5.56 -30.54 11.65
C THR A 111 -5.84 -29.14 12.20
N GLN A 112 -7.05 -28.59 12.01
CA GLN A 112 -7.38 -27.26 12.53
C GLN A 112 -7.29 -27.28 14.06
N ALA A 113 -6.75 -26.22 14.66
CA ALA A 113 -6.53 -26.15 16.10
C ALA A 113 -7.87 -26.15 16.87
N SER A 114 -8.95 -25.59 16.32
CA SER A 114 -10.30 -25.69 16.89
C SER A 114 -10.75 -27.14 17.10
N TRP A 115 -10.57 -28.02 16.12
CA TRP A 115 -10.93 -29.44 16.27
C TRP A 115 -10.04 -30.17 17.29
N GLN A 116 -8.75 -29.84 17.38
CA GLN A 116 -7.87 -30.39 18.42
C GLN A 116 -8.30 -29.94 19.82
N GLU A 117 -8.78 -28.70 19.93
CA GLU A 117 -9.34 -28.16 21.16
C GLU A 117 -10.66 -28.87 21.53
N VAL A 118 -11.56 -29.10 20.58
CA VAL A 118 -12.78 -29.92 20.80
C VAL A 118 -12.42 -31.33 21.23
N LYS A 119 -11.44 -31.99 20.58
CA LYS A 119 -10.95 -33.33 20.98
C LYS A 119 -10.52 -33.32 22.45
N LYS A 120 -9.70 -32.34 22.82
CA LYS A 120 -9.20 -32.19 24.18
C LYS A 120 -10.33 -31.95 25.18
N ILE A 121 -11.23 -31.02 24.90
CA ILE A 121 -12.39 -30.72 25.77
C ILE A 121 -13.23 -31.97 25.97
N LEU A 122 -13.53 -32.73 24.91
CA LEU A 122 -14.33 -33.94 24.99
C LEU A 122 -13.63 -35.04 25.80
N MET A 123 -12.33 -35.25 25.57
CA MET A 123 -11.51 -36.22 26.29
C MET A 123 -11.39 -35.89 27.79
N ASP A 124 -11.12 -34.62 28.10
CA ASP A 124 -11.00 -34.13 29.49
C ASP A 124 -12.36 -34.20 30.21
N HIS A 125 -13.47 -33.91 29.52
CA HIS A 125 -14.81 -33.92 30.10
C HIS A 125 -15.34 -35.33 30.38
N VAL A 126 -14.99 -36.31 29.54
CA VAL A 126 -15.38 -37.73 29.70
C VAL A 126 -14.32 -38.55 30.47
N ASP A 127 -13.18 -37.94 30.81
CA ASP A 127 -12.04 -38.57 31.49
C ASP A 127 -11.50 -39.80 30.72
N LYS A 128 -11.13 -39.60 29.45
CA LYS A 128 -10.63 -40.65 28.56
C LYS A 128 -9.48 -40.18 27.68
N ASP A 129 -8.41 -40.97 27.60
CA ASP A 129 -7.23 -40.69 26.78
C ASP A 129 -7.42 -40.98 25.27
N ASN A 130 -8.54 -41.58 24.87
CA ASN A 130 -8.82 -41.94 23.47
C ASN A 130 -10.07 -41.23 22.96
N ILE A 131 -9.90 -40.43 21.91
CA ILE A 131 -10.98 -39.66 21.29
C ILE A 131 -12.15 -40.53 20.82
N ASN A 132 -11.89 -41.70 20.21
CA ASN A 132 -12.97 -42.57 19.74
C ASN A 132 -13.79 -43.12 20.90
N GLN A 133 -13.15 -43.41 22.05
CA GLN A 133 -13.86 -43.84 23.25
C GLN A 133 -14.64 -42.67 23.87
N ALA A 134 -14.05 -41.47 23.92
CA ALA A 134 -14.72 -40.28 24.42
C ALA A 134 -15.98 -39.95 23.61
N ILE A 135 -15.93 -40.08 22.29
CA ILE A 135 -17.08 -39.91 21.38
C ILE A 135 -18.17 -40.95 21.66
N GLU A 136 -17.80 -42.23 21.76
CA GLU A 136 -18.75 -43.31 22.03
C GLU A 136 -19.46 -43.12 23.36
N ILE A 137 -18.72 -42.69 24.40
CA ILE A 137 -19.28 -42.50 25.74
C ILE A 137 -20.13 -41.23 25.80
N PHE A 138 -19.65 -40.09 25.31
CA PHE A 138 -20.38 -38.81 25.39
C PHE A 138 -21.76 -38.89 24.72
N TRP A 139 -21.82 -39.52 23.54
CA TRP A 139 -23.06 -39.73 22.79
C TRP A 139 -23.73 -41.07 23.10
N SER A 140 -23.44 -41.68 24.26
CA SER A 140 -24.16 -42.87 24.71
C SER A 140 -25.42 -42.49 25.49
N GLN A 141 -26.45 -43.34 25.35
CA GLN A 141 -27.67 -43.21 26.14
C GLN A 141 -27.38 -43.30 27.64
N GLU A 142 -26.50 -44.21 28.04
CA GLU A 142 -26.15 -44.49 29.43
C GLU A 142 -25.53 -43.27 30.11
N TYR A 143 -24.54 -42.65 29.46
CA TYR A 143 -23.86 -41.47 29.98
C TYR A 143 -24.81 -40.27 30.13
N LEU A 144 -25.57 -39.96 29.07
CA LEU A 144 -26.50 -38.84 29.08
C LEU A 144 -27.66 -39.05 30.06
N ALA A 145 -28.11 -40.28 30.27
CA ALA A 145 -29.13 -40.60 31.27
C ALA A 145 -28.59 -40.48 32.71
N GLU A 146 -27.34 -40.90 32.96
CA GLU A 146 -26.72 -40.84 34.29
C GLU A 146 -26.36 -39.41 34.70
N LYS A 147 -25.73 -38.64 33.80
CA LYS A 147 -25.27 -37.27 34.08
C LYS A 147 -26.33 -36.19 33.86
N GLY A 148 -27.38 -36.52 33.12
CA GLY A 148 -28.47 -35.61 32.77
C GLY A 148 -28.21 -34.89 31.45
N TRP A 149 -28.90 -35.32 30.39
CA TRP A 149 -28.70 -34.82 29.03
C TRP A 149 -28.78 -33.30 28.88
N GLN A 150 -29.66 -32.64 29.63
CA GLN A 150 -29.82 -31.18 29.56
C GLN A 150 -28.53 -30.46 30.00
N GLN A 151 -27.87 -30.97 31.04
CA GLN A 151 -26.63 -30.39 31.55
C GLN A 151 -25.48 -30.66 30.58
N GLU A 152 -25.36 -31.90 30.11
CA GLU A 152 -24.29 -32.32 29.19
C GLU A 152 -24.38 -31.62 27.82
N LEU A 153 -25.58 -31.52 27.24
CA LEU A 153 -25.77 -30.83 25.97
C LEU A 153 -25.63 -29.32 26.12
N ALA A 154 -25.96 -28.72 27.27
CA ALA A 154 -25.64 -27.32 27.54
C ALA A 154 -24.12 -27.09 27.66
N VAL A 155 -23.37 -28.03 28.24
CA VAL A 155 -21.90 -27.96 28.25
C VAL A 155 -21.34 -28.06 26.84
N PHE A 156 -21.88 -28.94 26.00
CA PHE A 156 -21.51 -29.05 24.59
C PHE A 156 -21.80 -27.75 23.83
N ASP A 157 -23.02 -27.23 23.93
CA ASP A 157 -23.42 -26.01 23.26
C ASP A 157 -22.52 -24.85 23.68
N ARG A 158 -22.18 -24.74 24.97
CA ARG A 158 -21.32 -23.65 25.47
C ARG A 158 -19.84 -23.81 25.10
N LYS A 159 -19.26 -25.00 25.24
CA LYS A 159 -17.80 -25.20 25.15
C LYS A 159 -17.31 -25.71 23.79
N MET A 160 -18.18 -26.32 22.99
CA MET A 160 -17.75 -27.05 21.78
C MET A 160 -18.43 -26.51 20.52
N SER A 161 -19.70 -26.09 20.57
CA SER A 161 -20.44 -25.70 19.36
C SER A 161 -19.76 -24.57 18.57
N TYR A 162 -19.28 -23.53 19.25
CA TYR A 162 -18.61 -22.41 18.58
C TYR A 162 -17.29 -22.84 17.93
N LEU A 163 -16.54 -23.78 18.53
CA LEU A 163 -15.29 -24.31 17.98
C LEU A 163 -15.53 -25.20 16.76
N ILE A 164 -16.66 -25.90 16.72
CA ILE A 164 -17.10 -26.76 15.60
C ILE A 164 -17.49 -25.92 14.38
N ASP A 165 -18.13 -24.78 14.63
CA ASP A 165 -18.47 -23.79 13.60
C ASP A 165 -17.27 -22.90 13.24
N PHE A 166 -16.30 -22.76 14.15
CA PHE A 166 -15.13 -21.91 13.98
C PHE A 166 -14.25 -22.39 12.82
N TYR A 167 -14.09 -21.51 11.84
CA TYR A 167 -13.23 -21.75 10.70
C TYR A 167 -11.85 -21.09 10.86
N GLU A 168 -10.80 -21.91 10.83
CA GLU A 168 -9.42 -21.42 10.74
C GLU A 168 -8.97 -21.27 9.27
N PRO A 169 -8.70 -20.04 8.80
CA PRO A 169 -8.43 -19.73 7.40
C PRO A 169 -7.09 -20.28 6.91
N LYS A 170 -7.17 -21.44 6.26
CA LYS A 170 -6.00 -22.17 5.78
C LYS A 170 -6.19 -22.71 4.38
N LEU A 171 -5.44 -22.14 3.45
CA LEU A 171 -5.42 -22.55 2.07
C LEU A 171 -4.49 -23.75 1.88
N PHE A 172 -4.80 -24.61 0.91
CA PHE A 172 -3.99 -25.78 0.57
C PHE A 172 -2.51 -25.46 0.29
N TYR A 173 -2.24 -24.26 -0.23
CA TYR A 173 -0.89 -23.83 -0.60
C TYR A 173 -0.13 -23.09 0.53
N ASP A 174 -0.81 -22.75 1.63
CA ASP A 174 -0.19 -22.07 2.78
C ASP A 174 1.02 -22.84 3.35
N PRO A 175 0.97 -24.18 3.56
CA PRO A 175 2.11 -24.95 4.07
C PRO A 175 3.35 -24.88 3.18
N ILE A 176 3.17 -24.72 1.86
CA ILE A 176 4.27 -24.60 0.89
C ILE A 176 5.02 -23.29 1.10
N LYS A 177 4.31 -22.22 1.47
CA LYS A 177 4.87 -20.89 1.78
C LYS A 177 5.19 -20.70 3.26
N GLY A 178 5.05 -21.76 4.06
CA GLY A 178 5.26 -21.71 5.50
C GLY A 178 4.26 -20.82 6.23
N ILE A 179 3.05 -20.68 5.70
CA ILE A 179 2.01 -19.82 6.22
C ILE A 179 1.11 -20.62 7.18
N GLU A 180 0.80 -20.02 8.33
CA GLU A 180 -0.13 -20.52 9.33
C GLU A 180 -1.06 -19.41 9.80
N PRO A 181 -2.31 -19.70 10.20
CA PRO A 181 -3.19 -18.72 10.83
C PRO A 181 -2.50 -18.05 12.02
N ASN A 182 -2.69 -16.74 12.18
CA ASN A 182 -2.08 -16.00 13.28
C ASN A 182 -2.78 -16.34 14.61
N ARG A 183 -2.06 -16.97 15.54
CA ARG A 183 -2.63 -17.46 16.81
C ARG A 183 -3.39 -16.38 17.58
N THR A 184 -2.80 -15.18 17.73
CA THR A 184 -3.41 -14.07 18.47
C THR A 184 -4.73 -13.61 17.85
N THR A 185 -4.78 -13.45 16.51
CA THR A 185 -6.05 -13.04 15.87
C THR A 185 -7.08 -14.17 15.85
N GLN A 186 -6.65 -15.44 15.76
CA GLN A 186 -7.56 -16.57 15.86
C GLN A 186 -8.15 -16.71 17.26
N GLU A 187 -7.34 -16.56 18.32
CA GLU A 187 -7.80 -16.58 19.71
C GLU A 187 -8.82 -15.47 19.97
N TYR A 188 -8.57 -14.26 19.46
CA TYR A 188 -9.53 -13.17 19.52
C TYR A 188 -10.87 -13.55 18.87
N LEU A 189 -10.85 -14.10 17.65
CA LEU A 189 -12.06 -14.47 16.92
C LEU A 189 -12.83 -15.60 17.61
N LYS A 190 -12.13 -16.60 18.16
CA LYS A 190 -12.74 -17.66 18.97
C LYS A 190 -13.52 -17.08 20.15
N LYS A 191 -12.96 -16.07 20.82
CA LYS A 191 -13.63 -15.39 21.95
C LYS A 191 -14.86 -14.58 21.52
N VAL A 192 -14.83 -14.01 20.32
CA VAL A 192 -16.02 -13.36 19.74
C VAL A 192 -17.11 -14.40 19.46
N ASP A 193 -16.76 -15.57 18.92
CA ASP A 193 -17.72 -16.64 18.62
C ASP A 193 -18.25 -17.30 19.90
N GLU A 194 -17.42 -17.46 20.93
CA GLU A 194 -17.84 -17.88 22.27
C GLU A 194 -18.87 -16.91 22.85
N LEU A 195 -18.58 -15.59 22.82
CA LEU A 195 -19.53 -14.56 23.25
C LEU A 195 -20.85 -14.62 22.47
N LYS A 196 -20.78 -14.81 21.15
CA LYS A 196 -21.97 -14.90 20.28
C LYS A 196 -22.87 -16.07 20.68
N ILE A 197 -22.30 -17.22 21.05
CA ILE A 197 -23.06 -18.37 21.54
C ILE A 197 -23.65 -18.10 22.93
N VAL A 198 -22.86 -17.56 23.86
CA VAL A 198 -23.36 -17.23 25.22
C VAL A 198 -24.51 -16.23 25.16
N LEU A 199 -24.42 -15.20 24.30
CA LEU A 199 -25.50 -14.23 24.10
C LEU A 199 -26.76 -14.86 23.50
N LYS A 200 -26.63 -15.84 22.61
CA LYS A 200 -27.78 -16.57 22.05
C LYS A 200 -28.46 -17.48 23.08
N LEU A 201 -27.69 -18.14 23.95
CA LEU A 201 -28.19 -19.11 24.92
C LEU A 201 -28.75 -18.45 26.19
N GLU A 202 -28.00 -17.50 26.77
CA GLU A 202 -28.31 -16.91 28.09
C GLU A 202 -28.82 -15.47 28.00
N GLY A 203 -28.68 -14.83 26.84
CA GLY A 203 -28.94 -13.40 26.66
C GLY A 203 -27.89 -12.50 27.30
N ILE A 204 -28.10 -11.19 27.23
CA ILE A 204 -27.15 -10.16 27.70
C ILE A 204 -26.90 -10.17 29.23
N ASN A 205 -27.75 -10.87 29.97
CA ASN A 205 -27.66 -11.02 31.42
C ASN A 205 -27.05 -12.36 31.86
N GLY A 206 -26.55 -13.16 30.89
CA GLY A 206 -25.78 -14.35 31.18
C GLY A 206 -24.56 -14.06 32.05
N SER A 207 -24.23 -15.02 32.92
CA SER A 207 -23.17 -14.84 33.93
C SER A 207 -21.77 -14.73 33.33
N GLU A 208 -21.57 -15.33 32.15
CA GLU A 208 -20.29 -15.37 31.43
C GLU A 208 -20.11 -14.18 30.47
N VAL A 209 -21.15 -13.38 30.22
CA VAL A 209 -21.10 -12.28 29.24
C VAL A 209 -20.09 -11.20 29.65
N GLU A 210 -20.16 -10.68 30.88
CA GLU A 210 -19.23 -9.63 31.32
C GLU A 210 -17.77 -10.11 31.41
N PRO A 211 -17.47 -11.32 31.93
CA PRO A 211 -16.14 -11.91 31.82
C PRO A 211 -15.60 -11.97 30.39
N LEU A 212 -16.38 -12.44 29.42
CA LEU A 212 -15.97 -12.51 28.01
C LEU A 212 -15.77 -11.12 27.40
N LEU A 213 -16.62 -10.15 27.72
CA LEU A 213 -16.45 -8.75 27.31
C LEU A 213 -15.19 -8.13 27.92
N ALA A 214 -14.86 -8.44 29.18
CA ALA A 214 -13.61 -8.02 29.80
C ALA A 214 -12.40 -8.62 29.10
N GLU A 215 -12.44 -9.91 28.77
CA GLU A 215 -11.37 -10.59 28.02
C GLU A 215 -11.18 -9.99 26.62
N LEU A 216 -12.27 -9.77 25.86
CA LEU A 216 -12.21 -9.14 24.53
C LEU A 216 -11.66 -7.71 24.57
N ARG A 217 -11.97 -6.94 25.62
CA ARG A 217 -11.35 -5.62 25.84
C ARG A 217 -9.84 -5.73 26.05
N LEU A 218 -9.39 -6.68 26.86
CA LEU A 218 -7.96 -6.93 27.11
C LEU A 218 -7.26 -7.37 25.82
N LEU A 219 -7.80 -8.35 25.10
CA LEU A 219 -7.27 -8.83 23.82
C LEU A 219 -7.21 -7.71 22.78
N SER A 220 -8.20 -6.81 22.75
CA SER A 220 -8.19 -5.63 21.88
C SER A 220 -7.03 -4.68 22.20
N MET A 221 -6.75 -4.48 23.48
CA MET A 221 -5.65 -3.62 23.94
C MET A 221 -4.30 -4.25 23.60
N GLU A 222 -4.15 -5.54 23.86
CA GLU A 222 -2.94 -6.31 23.52
C GLU A 222 -2.70 -6.31 22.01
N MET A 223 -3.72 -6.54 21.19
CA MET A 223 -3.62 -6.48 19.73
C MET A 223 -3.15 -5.11 19.24
N ILE A 224 -3.67 -4.02 19.82
CA ILE A 224 -3.28 -2.65 19.46
C ILE A 224 -1.83 -2.35 19.87
N ASP A 225 -1.37 -2.88 21.00
CA ASP A 225 -0.04 -2.61 21.55
C ASP A 225 1.07 -3.47 20.93
N THR A 226 0.77 -4.73 20.64
CA THR A 226 1.76 -5.71 20.13
C THR A 226 1.83 -5.75 18.61
N ASP A 227 0.79 -5.29 17.91
CA ASP A 227 0.60 -5.39 16.46
C ASP A 227 0.92 -6.79 15.90
N PRO A 228 -0.04 -7.75 15.98
CA PRO A 228 0.17 -9.09 15.46
C PRO A 228 0.33 -9.15 13.92
N PHE A 229 0.21 -8.02 13.21
CA PHE A 229 0.38 -7.93 11.75
C PHE A 229 1.78 -7.45 11.33
N ALA A 230 2.54 -6.86 12.25
CA ALA A 230 3.86 -6.29 11.97
C ALA A 230 4.85 -7.32 11.42
N ARG A 231 4.83 -8.56 11.92
CA ARG A 231 5.76 -9.63 11.52
C ARG A 231 5.75 -9.97 10.04
N VAL A 232 4.63 -9.74 9.36
CA VAL A 232 4.46 -10.00 7.91
C VAL A 232 4.32 -8.71 7.11
N ASN A 233 4.75 -7.57 7.69
CA ASN A 233 4.68 -6.24 7.10
C ASN A 233 3.25 -5.83 6.70
N LYS A 234 2.27 -6.16 7.57
CA LYS A 234 0.84 -5.88 7.36
C LYS A 234 0.24 -4.94 8.40
N SER A 235 1.04 -4.10 9.06
CA SER A 235 0.56 -3.13 10.07
C SER A 235 -0.56 -2.22 9.54
N GLY A 236 -0.62 -1.96 8.23
CA GLY A 236 -1.75 -1.24 7.61
C GLY A 236 -3.11 -1.89 7.83
N THR A 237 -3.19 -3.23 7.95
CA THR A 237 -4.44 -3.94 8.27
C THR A 237 -4.91 -3.62 9.69
N LEU A 238 -4.00 -3.48 10.65
CA LEU A 238 -4.36 -3.04 12.00
C LEU A 238 -4.86 -1.59 12.01
N GLU A 239 -4.24 -0.72 11.21
CA GLU A 239 -4.70 0.67 11.09
C GLU A 239 -6.09 0.76 10.45
N GLU A 240 -6.38 -0.08 9.46
CA GLU A 240 -7.74 -0.21 8.89
C GLU A 240 -8.76 -0.67 9.94
N ILE A 241 -8.42 -1.70 10.74
CA ILE A 241 -9.26 -2.18 11.85
C ILE A 241 -9.52 -1.06 12.87
N LYS A 242 -8.48 -0.34 13.29
CA LYS A 242 -8.58 0.78 14.23
C LYS A 242 -9.44 1.91 13.66
N TYR A 243 -9.26 2.23 12.38
CA TYR A 243 -10.06 3.22 11.68
C TYR A 243 -11.55 2.82 11.67
N LYS A 244 -11.89 1.64 11.14
CA LYS A 244 -13.27 1.15 11.06
C LYS A 244 -13.96 1.14 12.42
N MET A 245 -13.24 0.73 13.47
CA MET A 245 -13.79 0.73 14.83
C MET A 245 -14.02 2.15 15.37
N ARG A 246 -13.11 3.10 15.09
CA ARG A 246 -13.29 4.51 15.50
C ARG A 246 -14.46 5.14 14.76
N GLU A 247 -14.49 5.01 13.45
CA GLU A 247 -15.59 5.48 12.62
C GLU A 247 -16.92 4.95 13.14
N TYR A 248 -17.05 3.64 13.33
CA TYR A 248 -18.31 3.03 13.74
C TYR A 248 -18.81 3.46 15.12
N ILE A 249 -17.92 3.72 16.08
CA ILE A 249 -18.29 4.15 17.43
C ILE A 249 -18.57 5.66 17.49
N TYR A 250 -17.68 6.48 16.94
CA TYR A 250 -17.76 7.92 17.12
C TYR A 250 -18.70 8.60 16.11
N SER A 251 -18.93 8.02 14.93
CA SER A 251 -19.89 8.58 13.95
C SER A 251 -21.35 8.56 14.41
N ARG A 252 -21.68 7.80 15.45
CA ARG A 252 -23.03 7.69 16.01
C ARG A 252 -23.53 8.98 16.64
N ASP A 253 -22.62 9.79 17.18
CA ASP A 253 -22.93 11.10 17.74
C ASP A 253 -22.65 12.17 16.67
N PRO A 254 -23.67 12.90 16.18
CA PRO A 254 -23.47 13.99 15.21
C PRO A 254 -22.51 15.07 15.69
N ASN A 255 -22.31 15.22 17.00
CA ASN A 255 -21.37 16.19 17.57
C ASN A 255 -19.90 15.74 17.48
N ASN A 256 -19.67 14.46 17.21
CA ASN A 256 -18.36 13.85 17.08
C ASN A 256 -17.83 13.84 15.64
N LEU A 257 -18.49 14.55 14.71
CA LEU A 257 -18.02 14.73 13.33
C LEU A 257 -16.51 15.00 13.32
N PRO A 258 -15.78 14.39 12.37
CA PRO A 258 -14.33 14.51 12.30
C PRO A 258 -13.97 15.99 12.20
N LYS A 259 -13.50 16.56 13.32
CA LYS A 259 -12.92 17.90 13.39
C LYS A 259 -11.57 17.78 12.70
N VAL A 260 -11.59 17.65 11.38
CA VAL A 260 -10.40 17.77 10.55
C VAL A 260 -9.87 19.16 10.85
N VAL A 261 -8.80 19.18 11.65
CA VAL A 261 -7.85 20.25 11.98
C VAL A 261 -8.39 21.67 11.83
N ASN A 262 -8.24 22.51 12.86
CA ASN A 262 -8.54 23.95 12.94
C ASN A 262 -8.00 24.80 11.74
N ILE A 263 -8.52 24.54 10.54
CA ILE A 263 -8.06 24.98 9.23
C ILE A 263 -9.29 25.55 8.53
N GLN A 264 -9.31 26.87 8.42
CA GLN A 264 -10.47 27.67 8.03
C GLN A 264 -10.93 27.50 6.56
N TRP A 265 -10.26 26.66 5.75
CA TRP A 265 -10.58 26.44 4.32
C TRP A 265 -11.17 25.05 4.00
N VAL A 266 -11.35 24.16 4.99
CA VAL A 266 -11.93 22.82 4.75
C VAL A 266 -13.46 22.93 4.69
N ASN A 267 -14.02 23.04 3.48
CA ASN A 267 -15.46 23.00 3.22
C ASN A 267 -15.97 21.55 3.10
N SER A 268 -17.29 21.34 3.13
CA SER A 268 -17.94 20.00 3.02
C SER A 268 -17.52 19.19 1.80
N ALA A 269 -17.12 19.84 0.70
CA ALA A 269 -16.63 19.18 -0.52
C ALA A 269 -15.28 18.47 -0.33
N ILE A 270 -14.39 18.98 0.53
CA ILE A 270 -13.06 18.39 0.78
C ILE A 270 -13.16 17.19 1.74
N ILE A 271 -14.16 17.17 2.62
CA ILE A 271 -14.45 16.01 3.48
C ILE A 271 -14.78 14.78 2.63
N GLY A 272 -15.58 14.92 1.56
CA GLY A 272 -15.87 13.83 0.63
C GLY A 272 -14.64 13.34 -0.15
N VAL A 273 -13.67 14.22 -0.43
CA VAL A 273 -12.39 13.83 -1.05
C VAL A 273 -11.50 13.10 -0.03
N LEU A 274 -11.44 13.57 1.22
CA LEU A 274 -10.67 12.91 2.27
C LEU A 274 -11.23 11.54 2.66
N ASP A 275 -12.56 11.40 2.70
CA ASP A 275 -13.23 10.11 2.90
C ASP A 275 -12.85 9.09 1.80
N TRP A 276 -12.67 9.56 0.56
CA TRP A 276 -12.27 8.71 -0.55
C TRP A 276 -10.78 8.32 -0.54
N PHE A 277 -9.90 9.27 -0.21
CA PHE A 277 -8.44 9.08 -0.38
C PHE A 277 -7.68 8.75 0.91
N SER A 278 -8.15 9.19 2.07
CA SER A 278 -7.48 9.02 3.37
C SER A 278 -8.47 9.03 4.54
N PRO A 279 -9.45 8.12 4.55
CA PRO A 279 -10.52 8.12 5.54
C PRO A 279 -10.01 7.97 6.99
N GLU A 280 -8.85 7.33 7.18
CA GLU A 280 -8.17 7.20 8.48
C GLU A 280 -7.83 8.52 9.17
N VAL A 281 -7.67 9.60 8.39
CA VAL A 281 -7.36 10.95 8.90
C VAL A 281 -8.57 11.55 9.62
N LEU A 282 -9.78 11.24 9.19
CA LEU A 282 -11.01 11.83 9.72
C LEU A 282 -11.16 11.52 11.22
N TRP A 283 -10.91 10.28 11.61
CA TRP A 283 -11.09 9.80 12.98
C TRP A 283 -9.78 9.71 13.78
N ALA A 284 -8.70 10.28 13.26
CA ALA A 284 -7.36 10.20 13.85
C ALA A 284 -7.29 10.72 15.29
N ASN A 285 -8.08 11.77 15.61
CA ASN A 285 -8.12 12.40 16.93
C ASN A 285 -8.78 11.55 18.02
N TYR A 286 -9.49 10.49 17.64
CA TYR A 286 -10.15 9.59 18.59
C TYR A 286 -9.26 8.40 18.95
N SER A 287 -9.35 7.96 20.20
CA SER A 287 -8.61 6.81 20.69
C SER A 287 -9.18 5.51 20.14
N ALA A 288 -8.34 4.72 19.46
CA ALA A 288 -8.70 3.38 19.01
C ALA A 288 -8.93 2.43 20.20
N LYS A 289 -8.09 2.48 21.25
CA LYS A 289 -8.33 1.72 22.47
C LYS A 289 -9.67 2.08 23.13
N GLY A 290 -10.04 3.37 23.04
CA GLY A 290 -11.32 3.88 23.49
C GLY A 290 -12.49 3.26 22.73
N SER A 291 -12.44 3.25 21.39
CA SER A 291 -13.53 2.68 20.58
C SER A 291 -13.71 1.18 20.82
N PHE A 292 -12.63 0.39 20.89
CA PHE A 292 -12.72 -1.03 21.24
C PHE A 292 -13.29 -1.28 22.65
N ARG A 293 -12.90 -0.45 23.63
CA ARG A 293 -13.44 -0.55 25.00
C ARG A 293 -14.95 -0.26 25.03
N THR A 294 -15.40 0.73 24.27
CA THR A 294 -16.81 1.07 24.16
C THR A 294 -17.58 0.00 23.40
N PHE A 295 -17.04 -0.50 22.28
CA PHE A 295 -17.67 -1.53 21.46
C PHE A 295 -17.97 -2.79 22.28
N TRP A 296 -16.97 -3.31 23.00
CA TRP A 296 -17.09 -4.47 23.90
C TRP A 296 -17.60 -4.13 25.31
N SER A 297 -18.43 -3.11 25.45
CA SER A 297 -19.09 -2.80 26.73
C SER A 297 -20.50 -3.38 26.76
N LYS A 298 -20.93 -3.85 27.92
CA LYS A 298 -22.29 -4.34 28.11
C LYS A 298 -23.31 -3.23 27.83
N GLU A 299 -22.99 -1.99 28.20
CA GLU A 299 -23.82 -0.81 27.95
C GLU A 299 -24.05 -0.59 26.45
N ASN A 300 -23.01 -0.73 25.62
CA ASN A 300 -23.13 -0.58 24.17
C ASN A 300 -24.02 -1.66 23.55
N LEU A 301 -23.80 -2.92 23.94
CA LEU A 301 -24.57 -4.06 23.44
C LEU A 301 -26.06 -3.97 23.83
N ILE A 302 -26.38 -3.43 25.01
CA ILE A 302 -27.76 -3.18 25.44
C ILE A 302 -28.36 -2.02 24.65
N ALA A 303 -27.64 -0.90 24.52
CA ALA A 303 -28.18 0.33 23.93
C ALA A 303 -28.48 0.19 22.42
N HIS A 304 -27.64 -0.54 21.68
CA HIS A 304 -27.72 -0.61 20.22
C HIS A 304 -28.17 -1.98 19.69
N GLY A 305 -28.27 -2.98 20.57
CA GLY A 305 -28.61 -4.36 20.24
C GLY A 305 -27.38 -5.15 19.81
N TRP A 306 -27.06 -6.19 20.59
CA TRP A 306 -25.87 -7.00 20.40
C TRP A 306 -25.78 -7.67 19.02
N GLU A 307 -26.92 -8.03 18.41
CA GLU A 307 -26.95 -8.62 17.06
C GLU A 307 -26.39 -7.67 15.99
N LYS A 308 -26.74 -6.37 16.06
CA LYS A 308 -26.28 -5.36 15.09
C LYS A 308 -24.80 -5.07 15.24
N GLU A 309 -24.32 -5.01 16.48
CA GLU A 309 -22.91 -4.77 16.79
C GLU A 309 -22.05 -5.94 16.29
N LEU A 310 -22.49 -7.18 16.52
CA LEU A 310 -21.80 -8.36 16.02
C LEU A 310 -21.88 -8.49 14.48
N ASP A 311 -22.98 -8.10 13.84
CA ASP A 311 -23.07 -8.06 12.37
C ASP A 311 -22.06 -7.07 11.77
N PHE A 312 -21.91 -5.89 12.37
CA PHE A 312 -20.85 -4.95 11.98
C PHE A 312 -19.47 -5.59 12.10
N PHE A 313 -19.18 -6.23 13.25
CA PHE A 313 -17.89 -6.86 13.48
C PHE A 313 -17.61 -7.96 12.44
N ASP A 314 -18.59 -8.83 12.19
CA ASP A 314 -18.50 -9.94 11.24
C ASP A 314 -18.28 -9.44 9.81
N ARG A 315 -18.88 -8.32 9.42
CA ARG A 315 -18.73 -7.74 8.08
C ARG A 315 -17.45 -6.95 7.88
N GLU A 316 -17.09 -6.10 8.84
CA GLU A 316 -16.08 -5.06 8.63
C GLU A 316 -14.71 -5.43 9.23
N ILE A 317 -14.68 -6.24 10.29
CA ILE A 317 -13.47 -6.50 11.08
C ILE A 317 -13.01 -7.97 10.99
N ARG A 318 -13.94 -8.93 11.04
CA ARG A 318 -13.62 -10.37 11.09
C ARG A 318 -12.67 -10.80 9.98
N PHE A 319 -12.97 -10.49 8.72
CA PHE A 319 -12.11 -10.89 7.60
C PHE A 319 -10.69 -10.30 7.69
N LEU A 320 -10.53 -9.08 8.21
CA LEU A 320 -9.21 -8.46 8.37
C LEU A 320 -8.37 -9.26 9.39
N LEU A 321 -8.98 -9.70 10.49
CA LEU A 321 -8.36 -10.56 11.51
C LEU A 321 -8.09 -11.99 11.01
N GLU A 322 -9.03 -12.59 10.29
CA GLU A 322 -8.92 -13.92 9.66
C GLU A 322 -7.82 -13.96 8.60
N SER A 323 -7.68 -12.89 7.82
CA SER A 323 -6.67 -12.81 6.77
C SER A 323 -5.24 -12.70 7.30
N ASN A 324 -5.08 -12.44 8.60
CA ASN A 324 -3.77 -12.37 9.24
C ASN A 324 -3.15 -13.76 9.36
N TYR A 325 -1.84 -13.81 9.22
CA TYR A 325 -1.09 -15.06 9.24
C TYR A 325 0.30 -14.87 9.82
N PHE A 326 0.86 -15.95 10.35
CA PHE A 326 2.28 -16.07 10.63
C PHE A 326 2.97 -16.78 9.46
N ARG A 327 4.19 -16.37 9.15
CA ARG A 327 5.01 -17.04 8.14
C ARG A 327 6.34 -17.48 8.75
N HIS A 328 6.69 -18.74 8.56
CA HIS A 328 7.92 -19.31 9.08
C HIS A 328 9.15 -18.83 8.30
N LEU A 329 10.28 -18.72 9.01
CA LEU A 329 11.59 -18.50 8.42
C LEU A 329 12.30 -19.86 8.25
N GLY A 330 13.02 -20.01 7.15
CA GLY A 330 13.91 -21.14 6.92
C GLY A 330 15.20 -21.04 7.74
N ALA A 331 16.00 -22.10 7.73
CA ALA A 331 17.30 -22.14 8.42
C ALA A 331 18.30 -21.08 7.89
N ASN A 332 18.06 -20.56 6.68
CA ASN A 332 18.83 -19.50 6.03
C ASN A 332 18.36 -18.08 6.38
N SER A 333 17.41 -17.91 7.31
CA SER A 333 16.77 -16.63 7.66
C SER A 333 15.93 -15.98 6.55
N ASP A 334 15.78 -16.64 5.39
CA ASP A 334 14.78 -16.26 4.39
C ASP A 334 13.41 -16.82 4.76
N TRP A 335 12.36 -16.31 4.13
CA TRP A 335 11.03 -16.90 4.25
C TRP A 335 11.01 -18.35 3.77
N LEU A 336 10.32 -19.21 4.52
CA LEU A 336 10.14 -20.59 4.14
C LEU A 336 9.42 -20.68 2.78
N ASP A 337 10.04 -21.38 1.83
CA ASP A 337 9.52 -21.62 0.49
C ASP A 337 9.86 -23.05 0.08
N ARG A 338 8.85 -23.92 0.10
CA ARG A 338 8.97 -25.34 -0.26
C ARG A 338 8.46 -25.61 -1.67
N PHE A 339 8.33 -24.58 -2.51
CA PHE A 339 7.81 -24.73 -3.88
C PHE A 339 8.59 -25.76 -4.68
N TRP A 340 9.89 -25.87 -4.43
CA TRP A 340 10.75 -26.83 -5.11
C TRP A 340 10.22 -28.28 -5.01
N LEU A 341 9.55 -28.68 -3.91
CA LEU A 341 8.91 -30.01 -3.80
C LEU A 341 7.84 -30.22 -4.88
N LEU A 342 7.01 -29.20 -5.11
CA LEU A 342 5.94 -29.26 -6.10
C LEU A 342 6.47 -29.15 -7.53
N ASP A 343 7.64 -28.53 -7.68
CA ASP A 343 8.30 -28.32 -8.96
C ASP A 343 9.21 -29.50 -9.37
N LEU A 344 9.58 -30.38 -8.44
CA LEU A 344 10.39 -31.58 -8.71
C LEU A 344 9.84 -32.48 -9.83
N PRO A 345 8.53 -32.81 -9.90
CA PRO A 345 7.99 -33.60 -11.00
C PRO A 345 8.18 -32.92 -12.37
N TRP A 346 8.09 -31.58 -12.42
CA TRP A 346 8.34 -30.82 -13.63
C TRP A 346 9.82 -30.83 -14.02
N MET A 347 10.70 -30.59 -13.04
CA MET A 347 12.14 -30.63 -13.27
C MET A 347 12.61 -32.01 -13.76
N THR A 348 12.10 -33.09 -13.18
CA THR A 348 12.46 -34.46 -13.59
C THR A 348 11.94 -34.78 -14.98
N LEU A 349 10.73 -34.37 -15.33
CA LEU A 349 10.18 -34.50 -16.68
C LEU A 349 11.03 -33.75 -17.70
N PHE A 350 11.37 -32.48 -17.44
CA PHE A 350 12.17 -31.67 -18.36
C PHE A 350 13.63 -32.13 -18.44
N LEU A 351 14.20 -32.63 -17.34
CA LEU A 351 15.53 -33.25 -17.34
C LEU A 351 15.56 -34.49 -18.23
N GLY A 352 14.58 -35.39 -18.08
CA GLY A 352 14.47 -36.59 -18.89
C GLY A 352 14.33 -36.26 -20.38
N GLU A 353 13.50 -35.27 -20.71
CA GLU A 353 13.33 -34.80 -22.08
C GLU A 353 14.61 -34.17 -22.65
N PHE A 354 15.29 -33.34 -21.86
CA PHE A 354 16.54 -32.70 -22.25
C PHE A 354 17.65 -33.74 -22.53
N ILE A 355 17.82 -34.73 -21.65
CA ILE A 355 18.78 -35.83 -21.83
C ILE A 355 18.44 -36.61 -23.11
N GLY A 356 17.16 -36.98 -23.30
CA GLY A 356 16.71 -37.70 -24.49
C GLY A 356 17.02 -36.94 -25.78
N ARG A 357 16.80 -35.62 -25.80
CA ARG A 357 17.09 -34.77 -26.96
C ARG A 357 18.57 -34.61 -27.25
N ILE A 358 19.39 -34.44 -26.22
CA ILE A 358 20.85 -34.38 -26.39
C ILE A 358 21.35 -35.71 -26.96
N TRP A 359 20.89 -36.84 -26.41
CA TRP A 359 21.27 -38.16 -26.88
C TRP A 359 20.90 -38.37 -28.35
N LEU A 360 19.69 -37.96 -28.76
CA LEU A 360 19.26 -38.00 -30.16
C LEU A 360 20.12 -37.11 -31.08
N LEU A 361 20.47 -35.89 -30.65
CA LEU A 361 21.34 -35.00 -31.42
C LEU A 361 22.77 -35.54 -31.55
N HIS A 362 23.29 -36.14 -30.49
CA HIS A 362 24.60 -36.78 -30.51
C HIS A 362 24.61 -37.97 -31.47
N HIS A 363 23.62 -38.86 -31.37
CA HIS A 363 23.63 -40.11 -32.12
C HIS A 363 23.21 -39.94 -33.59
N HIS A 364 22.17 -39.17 -33.88
CA HIS A 364 21.65 -39.01 -35.25
C HIS A 364 22.34 -37.90 -36.04
N LYS A 365 22.77 -36.82 -35.39
CA LYS A 365 23.45 -35.68 -36.07
C LYS A 365 24.96 -35.67 -35.86
N LYS A 366 25.55 -36.66 -35.18
CA LYS A 366 26.99 -36.79 -34.88
C LYS A 366 27.60 -35.55 -34.23
N MET A 367 26.82 -34.81 -33.44
CA MET A 367 27.27 -33.61 -32.75
C MET A 367 28.03 -33.96 -31.47
N SER A 368 29.05 -33.18 -31.09
CA SER A 368 29.70 -33.35 -29.78
C SER A 368 28.70 -33.04 -28.64
N TRP A 369 28.87 -33.68 -27.47
CA TRP A 369 28.01 -33.46 -26.31
C TRP A 369 27.92 -31.97 -25.90
N GLY A 370 29.06 -31.27 -25.88
CA GLY A 370 29.11 -29.85 -25.54
C GLY A 370 28.37 -28.98 -26.55
N SER A 371 28.50 -29.28 -27.85
CA SER A 371 27.75 -28.58 -28.89
C SER A 371 26.24 -28.84 -28.77
N ALA A 372 25.83 -30.06 -28.42
CA ALA A 372 24.41 -30.43 -28.29
C ALA A 372 23.74 -29.71 -27.12
N ILE A 373 24.45 -29.59 -26.00
CA ILE A 373 24.03 -28.77 -24.85
C ILE A 373 23.96 -27.29 -25.24
N ALA A 374 25.00 -26.75 -25.89
CA ALA A 374 25.02 -25.34 -26.31
C ALA A 374 23.88 -25.01 -27.28
N HIS A 375 23.50 -25.93 -28.16
CA HIS A 375 22.37 -25.75 -29.08
C HIS A 375 21.01 -25.71 -28.37
N ARG A 376 20.90 -26.32 -27.19
CA ARG A 376 19.68 -26.39 -26.37
C ARG A 376 19.87 -25.71 -25.01
N TRP A 377 20.76 -24.71 -24.91
CA TRP A 377 21.12 -24.07 -23.65
C TRP A 377 19.89 -23.52 -22.89
N TYR A 378 18.88 -23.05 -23.63
CA TYR A 378 17.64 -22.50 -23.07
C TYR A 378 16.80 -23.53 -22.32
N ASP A 379 16.93 -24.83 -22.62
CA ASP A 379 16.22 -25.89 -21.88
C ASP A 379 16.83 -26.13 -20.50
N LEU A 380 18.08 -25.68 -20.26
CA LEU A 380 18.69 -25.74 -18.93
C LEU A 380 17.85 -24.95 -17.91
N THR A 381 17.25 -23.83 -18.28
CA THR A 381 16.46 -23.03 -17.32
C THR A 381 15.19 -23.74 -16.82
N LEU A 382 14.76 -24.81 -17.48
CA LEU A 382 13.59 -25.60 -17.07
C LEU A 382 13.90 -26.56 -15.92
N TRP A 383 15.04 -27.25 -15.99
CA TRP A 383 15.38 -28.34 -15.06
C TRP A 383 16.56 -28.04 -14.14
N LEU A 384 17.40 -27.07 -14.47
CA LEU A 384 18.60 -26.77 -13.69
C LEU A 384 18.21 -26.39 -12.26
N PRO A 385 18.84 -26.99 -11.23
CA PRO A 385 18.52 -26.73 -9.83
C PRO A 385 18.94 -25.33 -9.36
N VAL A 386 19.37 -24.45 -10.26
CA VAL A 386 19.58 -23.03 -9.93
C VAL A 386 18.32 -22.40 -9.35
N SER A 387 17.12 -22.86 -9.71
CA SER A 387 15.86 -22.46 -9.04
C SER A 387 15.70 -22.97 -7.59
N VAL A 388 16.46 -24.00 -7.21
CA VAL A 388 16.55 -24.56 -5.84
C VAL A 388 17.58 -23.78 -5.02
N PHE A 389 18.73 -23.43 -5.61
CA PHE A 389 19.79 -22.67 -4.94
C PHE A 389 19.54 -21.15 -4.92
N VAL A 390 18.83 -20.64 -5.94
CA VAL A 390 18.48 -19.22 -6.12
C VAL A 390 17.02 -19.11 -6.56
N PRO A 391 16.06 -19.07 -5.61
CA PRO A 391 14.63 -19.00 -5.90
C PRO A 391 14.24 -17.84 -6.84
N GLY A 392 14.99 -16.74 -6.80
CA GLY A 392 14.80 -15.58 -7.66
C GLY A 392 15.00 -15.81 -9.16
N PHE A 393 15.54 -16.94 -9.61
CA PHE A 393 15.79 -17.22 -11.04
C PHE A 393 14.74 -18.13 -11.71
N ARG A 394 13.66 -18.47 -11.01
CA ARG A 394 12.54 -19.25 -11.59
C ARG A 394 11.90 -18.56 -12.80
N TRP A 395 11.97 -17.23 -12.91
CA TRP A 395 11.42 -16.47 -14.03
C TRP A 395 12.18 -16.69 -15.35
N LEU A 396 13.42 -17.20 -15.32
CA LEU A 396 14.19 -17.50 -16.54
C LEU A 396 13.49 -18.53 -17.44
N ARG A 397 12.52 -19.29 -16.91
CA ARG A 397 11.63 -20.18 -17.66
C ARG A 397 10.82 -19.48 -18.75
N VAL A 398 10.74 -18.15 -18.74
CA VAL A 398 10.17 -17.37 -19.85
C VAL A 398 10.91 -17.60 -21.17
N ILE A 399 12.24 -17.80 -21.11
CA ILE A 399 13.09 -17.99 -22.28
C ILE A 399 12.69 -19.26 -23.07
N PRO A 400 12.69 -20.47 -22.48
CA PRO A 400 12.28 -21.68 -23.18
C PRO A 400 10.80 -21.66 -23.59
N VAL A 401 9.91 -20.99 -22.85
CA VAL A 401 8.50 -20.81 -23.26
C VAL A 401 8.44 -20.06 -24.58
N ILE A 402 9.05 -18.86 -24.66
CA ILE A 402 9.03 -18.05 -25.87
C ILE A 402 9.63 -18.83 -27.06
N ILE A 403 10.79 -19.46 -26.85
CA ILE A 403 11.48 -20.21 -27.91
C ILE A 403 10.65 -21.42 -28.38
N ARG A 404 10.10 -22.23 -27.47
CA ARG A 404 9.34 -23.44 -27.83
C ARG A 404 7.98 -23.12 -28.44
N LEU A 405 7.29 -22.08 -27.98
CA LEU A 405 6.02 -21.63 -28.58
C LEU A 405 6.23 -21.05 -29.98
N ASP A 406 7.31 -20.30 -30.21
CA ASP A 406 7.67 -19.79 -31.55
C ASP A 406 8.03 -20.95 -32.51
N GLN A 407 8.84 -21.91 -32.05
CA GLN A 407 9.21 -23.10 -32.83
C GLN A 407 8.00 -23.96 -33.24
N THR A 408 6.97 -24.02 -32.40
CA THR A 408 5.76 -24.83 -32.64
C THR A 408 4.66 -24.09 -33.40
N LYS A 409 4.80 -22.76 -33.55
CA LYS A 409 3.77 -21.85 -34.09
C LYS A 409 2.40 -22.10 -33.46
N PHE A 410 2.37 -22.42 -32.17
CA PHE A 410 1.14 -22.80 -31.47
C PHE A 410 1.21 -22.46 -29.98
N PRO A 411 0.35 -21.54 -29.49
CA PRO A 411 -0.53 -20.64 -30.26
C PRO A 411 0.30 -19.71 -31.18
N ASP A 412 -0.28 -19.25 -32.29
CA ASP A 412 0.43 -18.32 -33.19
C ASP A 412 0.68 -17.00 -32.46
N LEU A 413 1.95 -16.73 -32.16
CA LEU A 413 2.37 -15.54 -31.45
C LEU A 413 2.61 -14.34 -32.39
N GLU A 414 2.55 -14.50 -33.72
CA GLU A 414 2.65 -13.37 -34.67
C GLU A 414 1.66 -12.23 -34.38
N PRO A 415 0.35 -12.47 -34.15
CA PRO A 415 -0.60 -11.40 -33.85
C PRO A 415 -0.31 -10.71 -32.51
N ILE A 416 0.18 -11.44 -31.50
CA ILE A 416 0.59 -10.86 -30.21
C ILE A 416 1.88 -10.06 -30.38
N ARG A 417 2.86 -10.57 -31.13
CA ARG A 417 4.12 -9.89 -31.42
C ARG A 417 3.90 -8.61 -32.21
N ASN A 418 3.03 -8.62 -33.22
CA ASN A 418 2.70 -7.45 -34.04
C ASN A 418 1.86 -6.41 -33.27
N ARG A 419 1.05 -6.82 -32.27
CA ARG A 419 0.33 -5.91 -31.38
C ARG A 419 1.18 -5.39 -30.24
N LEU A 420 2.02 -6.23 -29.61
CA LEU A 420 2.97 -5.80 -28.59
C LEU A 420 4.04 -4.90 -29.22
N SER A 421 4.67 -5.22 -30.35
CA SER A 421 5.69 -4.31 -30.91
C SER A 421 5.17 -2.92 -31.27
N ILE A 422 3.89 -2.78 -31.66
CA ILE A 422 3.31 -1.49 -32.04
C ILE A 422 2.67 -0.80 -30.82
N ASN A 423 1.90 -1.51 -29.99
CA ASN A 423 1.24 -0.91 -28.82
C ASN A 423 2.08 -0.91 -27.55
N PHE A 424 3.04 -1.82 -27.35
CA PHE A 424 3.99 -1.78 -26.22
C PHE A 424 4.99 -0.64 -26.44
N ILE A 425 5.48 -0.42 -27.67
CA ILE A 425 6.33 0.75 -27.96
C ILE A 425 5.51 2.04 -27.87
N ALA A 426 4.23 2.05 -28.30
CA ALA A 426 3.35 3.19 -28.11
C ALA A 426 2.90 3.42 -26.65
N SER A 427 2.70 2.37 -25.85
CA SER A 427 2.31 2.45 -24.44
C SER A 427 3.50 2.73 -23.53
N PHE A 428 4.71 2.30 -23.89
CA PHE A 428 5.94 2.68 -23.19
C PHE A 428 6.43 4.07 -23.61
N ALA A 429 6.08 4.55 -24.80
CA ALA A 429 6.17 5.97 -25.14
C ALA A 429 5.24 6.83 -24.24
N GLU A 430 4.17 6.25 -23.71
CA GLU A 430 3.26 6.88 -22.73
C GLU A 430 3.75 6.71 -21.27
N GLU A 431 4.32 5.56 -20.89
CA GLU A 431 4.93 5.28 -19.57
C GLU A 431 6.37 5.80 -19.39
N LEU A 432 6.81 6.71 -20.26
CA LEU A 432 8.08 7.43 -20.13
C LEU A 432 8.13 8.39 -18.92
N THR A 433 7.12 8.46 -18.06
CA THR A 433 7.00 9.47 -17.01
C THR A 433 8.15 9.47 -16.01
N GLN A 434 8.72 8.32 -15.63
CA GLN A 434 9.82 8.30 -14.67
C GLN A 434 11.16 8.75 -15.29
N VAL A 435 11.45 8.33 -16.53
CA VAL A 435 12.68 8.72 -17.25
C VAL A 435 12.57 10.14 -17.79
N VAL A 436 11.40 10.57 -18.25
CA VAL A 436 11.15 11.96 -18.69
C VAL A 436 11.19 12.91 -17.52
N VAL A 437 10.68 12.54 -16.33
CA VAL A 437 10.83 13.39 -15.13
C VAL A 437 12.29 13.47 -14.70
N ILE A 438 13.02 12.36 -14.62
CA ILE A 438 14.45 12.39 -14.25
C ILE A 438 15.29 13.10 -15.31
N ARG A 439 14.99 12.91 -16.60
CA ARG A 439 15.70 13.56 -17.72
C ARG A 439 15.33 15.05 -17.85
N ALA A 440 14.09 15.45 -17.59
CA ALA A 440 13.70 16.85 -17.49
C ALA A 440 14.37 17.54 -16.30
N ILE A 441 14.44 16.86 -15.15
CA ILE A 441 15.20 17.34 -13.98
C ILE A 441 16.68 17.50 -14.33
N ASN A 442 17.30 16.50 -14.97
CA ASN A 442 18.70 16.57 -15.36
C ASN A 442 18.97 17.65 -16.42
N GLN A 443 18.06 17.85 -17.38
CA GLN A 443 18.16 18.91 -18.39
C GLN A 443 18.00 20.30 -17.76
N MET A 444 17.10 20.45 -16.78
CA MET A 444 16.99 21.67 -15.99
C MET A 444 18.25 21.90 -15.15
N GLN A 445 18.77 20.86 -14.49
CA GLN A 445 20.03 20.93 -13.74
C GLN A 445 21.20 21.33 -14.64
N GLU A 446 21.33 20.74 -15.83
CA GLU A 446 22.37 21.08 -16.80
C GLU A 446 22.20 22.53 -17.31
N ALA A 447 20.96 22.97 -17.60
CA ALA A 447 20.70 24.34 -18.02
C ALA A 447 21.06 25.37 -16.94
N VAL A 448 20.90 25.01 -15.66
CA VAL A 448 21.31 25.81 -14.50
C VAL A 448 22.82 25.77 -14.31
N GLU A 449 23.45 24.59 -14.33
CA GLU A 449 24.90 24.41 -14.16
C GLU A 449 25.71 25.09 -15.27
N THR A 450 25.22 25.04 -16.51
CA THR A 450 25.87 25.67 -17.67
C THR A 450 25.57 27.16 -17.80
N GLY A 451 24.70 27.71 -16.93
CA GLY A 451 24.28 29.11 -16.96
C GLY A 451 23.47 29.50 -18.20
N LYS A 452 22.96 28.53 -18.97
CA LYS A 452 22.07 28.75 -20.13
C LYS A 452 20.71 29.29 -19.68
N PHE A 453 20.19 28.78 -18.56
CA PHE A 453 18.94 29.24 -17.96
C PHE A 453 19.04 30.71 -17.52
N THR A 454 20.12 31.06 -16.81
CA THR A 454 20.35 32.44 -16.35
C THR A 454 20.56 33.43 -17.50
N ARG A 455 21.18 33.04 -18.61
CA ARG A 455 21.29 33.93 -19.79
C ARG A 455 19.93 34.18 -20.42
N SER A 456 19.12 33.14 -20.56
CA SER A 456 17.75 33.22 -21.09
C SER A 456 16.81 34.11 -20.26
N LEU A 457 16.97 34.11 -18.93
CA LEU A 457 16.16 34.93 -18.02
C LEU A 457 16.39 36.45 -18.15
N PHE A 458 17.58 36.86 -18.60
CA PHE A 458 18.04 38.25 -18.50
C PHE A 458 18.50 38.85 -19.85
N GLU A 459 18.62 38.06 -20.90
CA GLU A 459 18.90 38.57 -22.24
C GLU A 459 17.60 39.06 -22.91
N PRO A 460 17.57 40.31 -23.43
CA PRO A 460 16.42 40.81 -24.17
C PRO A 460 16.19 39.97 -25.43
N LYS A 461 14.96 39.48 -25.64
CA LYS A 461 14.57 38.58 -26.74
C LYS A 461 14.73 39.30 -28.11
N ASN A 462 15.94 39.28 -28.69
CA ASN A 462 16.17 39.82 -30.04
C ASN A 462 15.72 38.79 -31.10
N LYS A 463 14.75 39.17 -31.95
CA LYS A 463 14.08 38.34 -32.99
C LYS A 463 14.99 37.65 -34.02
N THR A 464 16.31 37.83 -33.97
CA THR A 464 17.29 37.28 -34.93
C THR A 464 17.84 35.89 -34.58
N GLN A 465 17.53 35.33 -33.41
CA GLN A 465 18.05 34.02 -32.99
C GLN A 465 16.99 32.91 -33.14
N LYS A 466 17.12 32.09 -34.19
CA LYS A 466 16.15 31.08 -34.68
C LYS A 466 15.85 29.90 -33.74
N THR A 467 16.20 29.95 -32.45
CA THR A 467 16.22 28.75 -31.58
C THR A 467 15.43 28.90 -30.28
N TYR A 468 14.82 30.06 -30.04
CA TYR A 468 13.95 30.28 -28.88
C TYR A 468 12.49 30.31 -29.32
N ILE A 469 11.66 29.49 -28.70
CA ILE A 469 10.21 29.43 -28.93
C ILE A 469 9.56 30.39 -27.93
N ASP A 470 9.12 31.52 -28.44
CA ASP A 470 8.30 32.52 -27.74
C ASP A 470 6.83 32.25 -28.04
N ILE A 471 5.98 32.27 -27.03
CA ILE A 471 4.55 31.94 -27.15
C ILE A 471 3.70 33.16 -27.47
N ASN A 472 4.05 34.35 -26.96
CA ASN A 472 3.15 35.51 -26.90
C ASN A 472 3.80 36.87 -27.29
N ASP A 473 5.07 36.89 -27.74
CA ASP A 473 5.84 38.11 -28.11
C ASP A 473 6.02 39.12 -26.94
N ILE A 474 5.83 38.68 -25.68
CA ILE A 474 5.97 39.51 -24.47
C ILE A 474 7.19 39.02 -23.68
N ASP A 475 7.97 39.97 -23.14
CA ASP A 475 9.01 39.65 -22.16
C ASP A 475 8.36 39.55 -20.76
N GLU A 476 8.07 38.34 -20.28
CA GLU A 476 7.29 38.11 -19.06
C GLU A 476 7.97 38.66 -17.80
N ILE A 477 9.27 38.39 -17.64
CA ILE A 477 10.02 38.78 -16.43
C ILE A 477 10.16 40.30 -16.30
N PRO A 478 10.61 41.06 -17.30
CA PRO A 478 10.60 42.53 -17.26
C PRO A 478 9.21 43.11 -17.02
N THR A 479 8.17 42.49 -17.59
CA THR A 479 6.78 42.96 -17.43
C THR A 479 6.27 42.74 -16.00
N ILE A 480 6.50 41.56 -15.42
CA ILE A 480 6.18 41.26 -14.01
C ILE A 480 6.94 42.21 -13.08
N VAL A 481 8.24 42.42 -13.31
CA VAL A 481 9.06 43.33 -12.50
C VAL A 481 8.58 44.77 -12.58
N ASN A 482 8.28 45.27 -13.78
CA ASN A 482 7.73 46.61 -13.96
C ASN A 482 6.38 46.78 -13.27
N ARG A 483 5.52 45.76 -13.33
CA ARG A 483 4.21 45.77 -12.66
C ARG A 483 4.34 45.78 -11.14
N LEU A 484 5.20 44.93 -10.60
CA LEU A 484 5.51 44.89 -9.16
C LEU A 484 6.14 46.19 -8.67
N LEU A 485 7.07 46.76 -9.43
CA LEU A 485 7.67 48.06 -9.14
C LEU A 485 6.64 49.18 -9.17
N GLN A 486 5.73 49.18 -10.16
CA GLN A 486 4.65 50.16 -10.25
C GLN A 486 3.71 50.09 -9.03
N VAL A 487 3.23 48.89 -8.67
CA VAL A 487 2.38 48.71 -7.48
C VAL A 487 3.13 49.14 -6.22
N THR A 488 4.38 48.72 -6.09
CA THR A 488 5.19 49.04 -4.91
C THR A 488 5.45 50.54 -4.78
N LEU A 489 5.91 51.19 -5.85
CA LEU A 489 6.32 52.60 -5.82
C LEU A 489 5.11 53.55 -5.82
N CYS A 490 4.06 53.25 -6.58
CA CYS A 490 2.95 54.18 -6.78
C CYS A 490 1.78 53.94 -5.83
N GLN A 491 1.59 52.72 -5.30
CA GLN A 491 0.41 52.38 -4.50
C GLN A 491 0.78 51.99 -3.05
N VAL A 492 1.83 51.18 -2.88
CA VAL A 492 2.24 50.70 -1.56
C VAL A 492 3.06 51.76 -0.81
N LEU A 493 4.10 52.30 -1.44
CA LEU A 493 5.05 53.23 -0.81
C LEU A 493 4.39 54.50 -0.25
N PRO A 494 3.44 55.17 -0.95
CA PRO A 494 2.73 56.31 -0.38
C PRO A 494 1.87 55.94 0.83
N THR A 495 1.32 54.72 0.84
CA THR A 495 0.44 54.23 1.90
C THR A 495 1.20 53.83 3.16
N ILE A 496 2.43 53.34 3.03
CA ILE A 496 3.33 52.99 4.14
C ILE A 496 4.24 54.15 4.58
N GLN A 497 4.09 55.32 3.95
CA GLN A 497 4.89 56.51 4.26
C GLN A 497 4.93 56.83 5.77
N PRO A 498 3.82 56.79 6.53
CA PRO A 498 3.85 57.11 7.96
C PRO A 498 4.70 56.14 8.78
N GLU A 499 4.63 54.84 8.48
CA GLU A 499 5.42 53.81 9.13
C GLU A 499 6.90 53.92 8.75
N LEU A 500 7.20 54.25 7.49
CA LEU A 500 8.56 54.50 7.03
C LEU A 500 9.14 55.75 7.70
N GLU A 501 8.35 56.83 7.81
CA GLU A 501 8.73 58.05 8.51
C GLU A 501 8.99 57.79 9.99
N ALA A 502 8.19 56.96 10.65
CA ALA A 502 8.40 56.61 12.06
C ALA A 502 9.74 55.88 12.29
N VAL A 503 10.09 54.93 11.40
CA VAL A 503 11.38 54.24 11.45
C VAL A 503 12.53 55.21 11.18
N VAL A 504 12.44 56.02 10.13
CA VAL A 504 13.47 56.99 9.76
C VAL A 504 13.66 58.03 10.88
N ARG A 505 12.56 58.57 11.42
CA ARG A 505 12.56 59.55 12.52
C ARG A 505 13.22 58.98 13.77
N TYR A 506 12.85 57.78 14.20
CA TYR A 506 13.45 57.12 15.36
C TYR A 506 14.97 56.97 15.21
N GLN A 507 15.43 56.56 14.03
CA GLN A 507 16.85 56.38 13.78
C GLN A 507 17.62 57.70 13.70
N ILE A 508 17.03 58.74 13.09
CA ILE A 508 17.59 60.08 13.12
C ILE A 508 17.67 60.59 14.56
N GLU A 509 16.63 60.42 15.38
CA GLU A 509 16.66 60.83 16.79
C GLU A 509 17.72 60.08 17.60
N LYS A 510 17.83 58.77 17.40
CA LYS A 510 18.85 57.92 18.05
C LYS A 510 20.26 58.33 17.63
N ALA A 511 20.49 58.60 16.36
CA ALA A 511 21.76 59.07 15.84
C ALA A 511 22.11 60.49 16.35
N MET A 512 21.12 61.38 16.39
CA MET A 512 21.29 62.75 16.87
C MET A 512 21.62 62.78 18.37
N LYS A 513 20.95 61.95 19.19
CA LYS A 513 21.25 61.77 20.63
C LYS A 513 22.68 61.25 20.88
N ASN A 514 23.19 60.41 19.98
CA ASN A 514 24.54 59.85 20.08
C ASN A 514 25.62 60.76 19.47
N SER A 515 25.25 61.86 18.82
CA SER A 515 26.20 62.80 18.22
C SER A 515 26.60 63.92 19.19
N SER A 516 27.87 64.31 19.18
CA SER A 516 28.41 65.43 19.97
C SER A 516 27.96 66.82 19.47
N VAL A 517 27.20 66.86 18.36
CA VAL A 517 26.70 68.08 17.69
C VAL A 517 25.39 68.57 18.31
N TYR A 518 24.49 67.66 18.69
CA TYR A 518 23.22 67.99 19.37
C TYR A 518 23.45 68.73 20.69
N GLN A 519 24.53 68.39 21.40
CA GLN A 519 24.96 69.06 22.63
C GLN A 519 25.49 70.49 22.43
N ARG A 520 25.94 70.85 21.21
CA ARG A 520 26.48 72.19 20.89
C ARG A 520 25.40 73.18 20.44
N ILE A 521 24.36 72.70 19.75
CA ILE A 521 23.28 73.56 19.22
C ILE A 521 22.43 74.18 20.36
N HIS A 522 22.28 73.52 21.51
CA HIS A 522 21.57 74.05 22.68
C HIS A 522 22.27 75.22 23.39
N ARG A 523 23.47 75.64 22.96
CA ARG A 523 24.28 76.66 23.66
C ARG A 523 24.42 78.00 22.93
N VAL A 524 23.77 78.22 21.78
CA VAL A 524 23.99 79.44 20.98
C VAL A 524 22.67 80.14 20.59
N PRO A 525 22.44 81.41 20.98
CA PRO A 525 21.29 82.19 20.50
C PRO A 525 21.52 82.70 19.07
N GLY A 526 20.51 82.59 18.19
CA GLY A 526 20.50 83.26 16.86
C GLY A 526 20.75 82.40 15.61
N LEU A 527 20.54 81.08 15.65
CA LEU A 527 20.79 80.18 14.51
C LEU A 527 19.62 80.14 13.50
N GLY A 528 19.77 80.86 12.38
CA GLY A 528 18.80 80.93 11.28
C GLY A 528 19.23 80.28 9.95
N ARG A 529 20.35 79.53 9.88
CA ARG A 529 20.76 78.80 8.67
C ARG A 529 21.36 77.45 9.03
N LEU A 530 20.69 76.38 8.62
CA LEU A 530 21.22 75.02 8.69
C LEU A 530 22.42 74.90 7.72
N PRO A 531 23.60 74.42 8.15
CA PRO A 531 24.74 74.19 7.26
C PRO A 531 24.51 73.01 6.32
N ASP A 532 25.00 73.09 5.08
CA ASP A 532 24.98 72.01 4.08
C ASP A 532 25.61 70.70 4.60
N GLN A 533 26.54 70.80 5.56
CA GLN A 533 27.16 69.66 6.23
C GLN A 533 26.18 68.83 7.08
N ILE A 534 25.11 69.45 7.62
CA ILE A 534 24.06 68.72 8.32
C ILE A 534 23.19 67.96 7.31
N ALA A 535 22.87 68.60 6.17
CA ALA A 535 22.13 67.94 5.10
C ALA A 535 22.91 66.73 4.56
N GLU A 536 24.21 66.88 4.29
CA GLU A 536 25.05 65.75 3.86
C GLU A 536 25.16 64.65 4.92
N GLY A 537 25.26 65.00 6.21
CA GLY A 537 25.32 64.01 7.30
C GLY A 537 24.01 63.24 7.50
N VAL A 538 22.87 63.88 7.28
CA VAL A 538 21.55 63.24 7.30
C VAL A 538 21.33 62.41 6.05
N ILE A 539 21.69 62.93 4.86
CA ILE A 539 21.61 62.20 3.59
C ILE A 539 22.47 60.94 3.68
N ALA A 540 23.73 61.04 4.11
CA ALA A 540 24.62 59.89 4.24
C ALA A 540 24.07 58.81 5.19
N GLN A 541 23.40 59.21 6.27
CA GLN A 541 22.79 58.25 7.21
C GLN A 541 21.47 57.66 6.70
N VAL A 542 20.66 58.43 5.98
CA VAL A 542 19.45 57.93 5.31
C VAL A 542 19.83 56.97 4.18
N THR A 543 20.86 57.29 3.41
CA THR A 543 21.43 56.39 2.40
C THR A 543 21.92 55.11 3.07
N LYS A 544 22.71 55.20 4.15
CA LYS A 544 23.17 54.04 4.92
C LYS A 544 22.03 53.19 5.48
N LEU A 545 20.92 53.81 5.87
CA LEU A 545 19.69 53.15 6.32
C LEU A 545 19.02 52.35 5.20
N VAL A 546 19.00 52.88 3.98
CA VAL A 546 18.36 52.24 2.82
C VAL A 546 19.24 51.14 2.23
N THR A 547 20.57 51.32 2.25
CA THR A 547 21.49 50.43 1.52
C THR A 547 22.17 49.37 2.38
N GLU A 548 22.51 49.66 3.64
CA GLU A 548 23.39 48.77 4.45
C GLU A 548 22.66 48.11 5.64
N LYS A 549 21.79 48.85 6.31
CA LYS A 549 21.09 48.40 7.52
C LYS A 549 20.17 47.19 7.36
N PRO A 550 19.42 46.99 6.26
CA PRO A 550 18.57 45.80 6.09
C PRO A 550 19.38 44.50 6.12
N GLN A 551 20.59 44.56 5.56
CA GLN A 551 21.52 43.43 5.47
C GLN A 551 22.17 43.16 6.84
N GLU A 552 22.58 44.20 7.57
CA GLU A 552 23.04 44.09 8.96
C GLU A 552 21.93 43.60 9.92
N ALA A 553 20.69 44.04 9.75
CA ALA A 553 19.56 43.63 10.59
C ALA A 553 19.22 42.15 10.42
N TYR A 554 19.29 41.63 9.20
CA TYR A 554 19.14 40.20 8.92
C TYR A 554 20.23 39.38 9.64
N ILE A 555 21.49 39.80 9.54
CA ILE A 555 22.65 39.09 10.09
C ILE A 555 22.77 39.25 11.63
N SER A 556 22.42 40.41 12.19
CA SER A 556 22.54 40.71 13.63
C SER A 556 21.39 40.17 14.49
N SER A 557 20.28 39.74 13.87
CA SER A 557 19.17 39.06 14.55
C SER A 557 19.56 37.77 15.27
N GLN A 558 20.73 37.18 14.96
CA GLN A 558 21.22 35.96 15.57
C GLN A 558 22.13 36.18 16.80
N ASN A 559 22.72 37.38 16.99
CA ASN A 559 23.88 37.54 17.89
C ASN A 559 23.86 38.77 18.83
N THR A 560 22.79 39.58 18.90
CA THR A 560 22.74 40.76 19.82
C THR A 560 21.35 40.94 20.45
N THR A 561 21.28 41.51 21.66
CA THR A 561 20.00 41.86 22.32
C THR A 561 19.21 42.87 21.47
N PRO A 562 17.98 42.54 21.03
CA PRO A 562 17.18 43.41 20.16
C PRO A 562 16.78 44.71 20.86
N ASP A 563 16.83 45.85 20.15
CA ASP A 563 16.24 47.11 20.60
C ASP A 563 14.70 46.98 20.46
N PRO A 564 13.95 46.85 21.56
CA PRO A 564 12.53 46.50 21.50
C PRO A 564 11.68 47.55 20.74
N ILE A 565 12.07 48.83 20.79
CA ILE A 565 11.36 49.91 20.09
C ILE A 565 11.65 49.87 18.59
N ALA A 566 12.91 49.60 18.21
CA ALA A 566 13.28 49.42 16.80
C ALA A 566 12.57 48.19 16.20
N THR A 567 12.52 47.08 16.93
CA THR A 567 11.84 45.86 16.51
C THR A 567 10.33 46.09 16.33
N GLU A 568 9.66 46.77 17.27
CA GLU A 568 8.23 47.07 17.16
C GLU A 568 7.91 47.96 15.92
N LEU A 569 8.71 49.01 15.68
CA LEU A 569 8.52 49.89 14.51
C LEU A 569 8.77 49.15 13.19
N SER A 570 9.78 48.29 13.14
CA SER A 570 10.05 47.45 11.96
C SER A 570 8.95 46.41 11.72
N GLU A 571 8.45 45.75 12.76
CA GLU A 571 7.33 44.80 12.64
C GLU A 571 6.06 45.48 12.15
N ARG A 572 5.77 46.70 12.64
CA ARG A 572 4.62 47.49 12.16
C ARG A 572 4.77 47.88 10.70
N LEU A 573 5.96 48.33 10.28
CA LEU A 573 6.25 48.67 8.89
C LEU A 573 6.09 47.45 7.97
N VAL A 574 6.69 46.31 8.33
CA VAL A 574 6.59 45.06 7.55
C VAL A 574 5.14 44.60 7.47
N LYS A 575 4.42 44.55 8.59
CA LYS A 575 3.01 44.15 8.63
C LYS A 575 2.14 45.04 7.75
N LYS A 576 2.33 46.37 7.82
CA LYS A 576 1.58 47.32 7.00
C LYS A 576 1.93 47.21 5.53
N PHE A 577 3.21 47.04 5.20
CA PHE A 577 3.69 46.82 3.84
C PHE A 577 3.09 45.55 3.25
N THR A 578 3.16 44.40 3.93
CA THR A 578 2.61 43.14 3.45
C THR A 578 1.10 43.20 3.24
N VAL A 579 0.35 43.80 4.18
CA VAL A 579 -1.12 43.92 4.05
C VAL A 579 -1.48 44.86 2.91
N THR A 580 -0.79 45.99 2.78
CA THR A 580 -1.05 46.96 1.70
C THR A 580 -0.67 46.40 0.35
N LEU A 581 0.51 45.79 0.21
CA LEU A 581 0.94 45.14 -1.02
C LEU A 581 -0.04 44.06 -1.46
N ARG A 582 -0.48 43.18 -0.55
CA ARG A 582 -1.48 42.16 -0.87
C ARG A 582 -2.78 42.78 -1.36
N LYS A 583 -3.26 43.83 -0.68
CA LYS A 583 -4.50 44.50 -1.01
C LYS A 583 -4.44 45.18 -2.38
N GLU A 584 -3.35 45.87 -2.69
CA GLU A 584 -3.19 46.59 -3.96
C GLU A 584 -2.95 45.62 -5.12
N LEU A 585 -2.22 44.52 -4.91
CA LEU A 585 -2.10 43.45 -5.92
C LEU A 585 -3.45 42.81 -6.27
N GLN A 586 -4.38 42.71 -5.31
CA GLN A 586 -5.72 42.15 -5.52
C GLN A 586 -6.71 43.09 -6.21
N ARG A 587 -6.42 44.39 -6.32
CA ARG A 587 -7.43 45.40 -6.65
C ARG A 587 -7.70 45.57 -8.14
N ASP A 588 -6.67 45.48 -8.97
CA ASP A 588 -6.73 45.79 -10.40
C ASP A 588 -6.47 44.55 -11.29
N ASN A 589 -6.95 43.36 -10.88
CA ASN A 589 -6.64 42.06 -11.53
C ASN A 589 -5.13 41.83 -11.77
N THR A 590 -4.29 42.48 -10.98
CA THR A 590 -2.84 42.46 -11.17
C THR A 590 -2.25 41.11 -10.78
N LEU A 591 -2.89 40.41 -9.84
CA LEU A 591 -2.59 39.01 -9.58
C LEU A 591 -2.92 38.14 -10.78
N ASP A 592 -4.09 38.28 -11.40
CA ASP A 592 -4.47 37.48 -12.58
C ASP A 592 -3.52 37.72 -13.76
N GLU A 593 -3.10 38.97 -13.96
CA GLU A 593 -2.11 39.36 -14.98
C GLU A 593 -0.72 38.76 -14.69
N ILE A 594 -0.25 38.83 -13.45
CA ILE A 594 1.03 38.22 -13.03
C ILE A 594 0.95 36.70 -13.11
N GLU A 595 -0.17 36.09 -12.74
CA GLU A 595 -0.40 34.65 -12.84
C GLU A 595 -0.39 34.19 -14.31
N SER A 596 -1.01 34.96 -15.20
CA SER A 596 -0.95 34.72 -16.65
C SER A 596 0.49 34.81 -17.17
N LEU A 597 1.22 35.87 -16.84
CA LEU A 597 2.61 36.06 -17.27
C LEU A 597 3.54 34.97 -16.69
N LEU A 598 3.30 34.52 -15.45
CA LEU A 598 4.05 33.40 -14.86
C LEU A 598 3.70 32.07 -15.53
N SER A 599 2.44 31.85 -15.88
CA SER A 599 2.01 30.66 -16.61
C SER A 599 2.66 30.60 -17.99
N ASP A 600 2.66 31.72 -18.72
CA ASP A 600 3.27 31.82 -20.04
C ASP A 600 4.79 31.60 -19.96
N PHE A 601 5.47 32.25 -19.01
CA PHE A 601 6.89 32.04 -18.74
C PHE A 601 7.23 30.55 -18.45
N LEU A 602 6.42 29.88 -17.64
CA LEU A 602 6.62 28.46 -17.32
C LEU A 602 6.42 27.56 -18.55
N GLU A 603 5.47 27.89 -19.41
CA GLU A 603 5.25 27.16 -20.66
C GLU A 603 6.41 27.37 -21.64
N GLU A 604 6.96 28.58 -21.75
CA GLU A 604 8.17 28.85 -22.54
C GLU A 604 9.39 28.08 -22.03
N VAL A 605 9.60 28.02 -20.72
CA VAL A 605 10.66 27.21 -20.11
C VAL A 605 10.43 25.73 -20.42
N LYS A 606 9.18 25.24 -20.35
CA LYS A 606 8.86 23.85 -20.68
C LYS A 606 9.16 23.53 -22.14
N LEU A 607 8.77 24.41 -23.07
CA LEU A 607 8.96 24.18 -24.52
C LEU A 607 10.44 24.22 -24.92
N ASN A 608 11.21 25.17 -24.37
CA ASN A 608 12.60 25.38 -24.77
C ASN A 608 13.58 24.40 -24.11
N TYR A 609 13.25 23.84 -22.94
CA TYR A 609 14.19 23.00 -22.18
C TYR A 609 13.73 21.55 -21.96
N VAL A 610 12.44 21.23 -22.11
CA VAL A 610 11.90 19.88 -21.83
C VAL A 610 11.39 19.17 -23.09
N LYS A 611 10.99 19.89 -24.14
CA LYS A 611 10.26 19.32 -25.29
C LYS A 611 11.05 19.23 -26.60
N ASN A 612 12.31 18.77 -26.54
CA ASN A 612 13.04 18.30 -27.73
C ASN A 612 13.12 16.77 -27.71
N LEU A 613 12.04 16.11 -28.14
CA LEU A 613 12.14 14.79 -28.78
C LEU A 613 12.17 15.08 -30.27
N THR A 614 13.33 15.40 -30.83
CA THR A 614 13.44 15.60 -32.27
C THR A 614 13.26 14.24 -32.94
N GLU A 615 12.37 14.18 -33.93
CA GLU A 615 12.20 13.03 -34.83
C GLU A 615 13.53 12.54 -35.43
N GLU A 616 14.57 13.38 -35.43
CA GLU A 616 15.95 13.05 -35.81
C GLU A 616 16.60 12.00 -34.89
N GLU A 617 16.45 12.08 -33.55
CA GLU A 617 17.03 11.07 -32.64
C GLU A 617 16.28 9.72 -32.73
N ILE A 618 14.98 9.76 -33.01
CA ILE A 618 14.16 8.54 -33.25
C ILE A 618 14.57 7.89 -34.58
N GLN A 619 14.94 8.67 -35.60
CA GLN A 619 15.42 8.14 -36.88
C GLN A 619 16.88 7.65 -36.83
N GLU A 620 17.73 8.25 -36.00
CA GLU A 620 19.13 7.84 -35.82
C GLU A 620 19.28 6.50 -35.07
N LEU A 621 18.26 6.13 -34.27
CA LEU A 621 18.20 4.84 -33.56
C LEU A 621 17.63 3.67 -34.42
N LEU A 622 16.94 3.96 -35.53
CA LEU A 622 16.39 2.95 -36.43
C LEU A 622 17.43 2.09 -37.20
N PRO A 623 18.59 2.59 -37.65
CA PRO A 623 19.58 1.75 -38.34
C PRO A 623 20.37 0.82 -37.41
N ILE A 624 20.43 1.10 -36.10
CA ILE A 624 21.16 0.28 -35.11
C ILE A 624 20.46 -1.07 -34.88
N VAL A 625 19.15 -1.17 -35.17
CA VAL A 625 18.36 -2.41 -35.00
C VAL A 625 18.31 -3.28 -36.27
N LYS A 626 18.86 -2.81 -37.41
CA LYS A 626 18.71 -3.49 -38.72
C LYS A 626 19.94 -4.17 -39.31
N GLN A 627 21.07 -4.27 -38.60
CA GLN A 627 22.22 -5.03 -39.11
C GLN A 627 22.42 -6.38 -38.38
N PRO A 628 22.38 -7.53 -39.08
CA PRO A 628 22.84 -8.79 -38.52
C PRO A 628 24.38 -8.75 -38.36
N PRO A 629 24.95 -9.45 -37.35
CA PRO A 629 26.38 -9.39 -37.09
C PRO A 629 27.15 -10.04 -38.24
N GLN A 630 27.94 -9.24 -38.95
CA GLN A 630 29.09 -9.76 -39.70
C GLN A 630 30.26 -9.87 -38.73
N LEU A 631 30.67 -11.09 -38.43
CA LEU A 631 32.02 -11.37 -37.92
C LEU A 631 32.72 -12.26 -38.94
N THR A 632 33.37 -11.60 -39.90
CA THR A 632 34.54 -12.11 -40.61
C THR A 632 35.76 -12.09 -39.67
N GLY A 633 36.63 -13.07 -39.85
CA GLY A 633 37.64 -13.45 -38.87
C GLY A 633 38.83 -12.52 -38.69
N SER A 634 39.52 -12.78 -37.59
CA SER A 634 40.97 -12.76 -37.41
C SER A 634 41.28 -13.75 -36.29
#